data_AF-A0A958Y2M4-F1
#
_entry.id   AF-A0A958Y2M4-F1
#
_cell.length_a   1.000
_cell.length_b   1.000
_cell.length_c   1.000
_cell.angle_alpha   90.00
_cell.angle_beta   90.00
_cell.angle_gamma   90.00
#
_symmetry.space_group_name_H-M   'P 1'
#
loop_
_entity.id
_entity.type
_entity.pdbx_description
1 polymer ?
#
loop_
_entity_poly.entity_id
_entity_poly.type
_entity_poly.pdbx_seq_one_letter_code
_entity_poly.pdbx_strand_id
1 'polypeptide(L)'
;PSGFDFLSPCLEEADIMSRVMDEKEFQDWFAKFLPTWQGMLPAEVSDRTDGKLVHLDGLNFSRAWVLYSIARKLPGKKEELSRLAAQHMAKSLPQITSGDYAGEHWLASFALYALSAKEKME
;
A
#
# COMPACT_ATOMS: atom_id res chain seq x y z
N PRO A 1 -9.38 -3.18 -8.43
CA PRO A 1 -9.72 -1.81 -7.99
C PRO A 1 -10.81 -1.25 -8.90
N SER A 2 -11.68 -0.40 -8.38
CA SER A 2 -12.82 0.21 -9.09
C SER A 2 -12.42 1.34 -10.05
N GLY A 3 -11.14 1.74 -10.04
CA GLY A 3 -10.57 2.81 -10.87
C GLY A 3 -10.33 4.12 -10.12
N PHE A 4 -10.89 4.28 -8.93
CA PHE A 4 -10.80 5.52 -8.14
C PHE A 4 -10.63 5.26 -6.63
N ASP A 5 -10.26 4.03 -6.26
CA ASP A 5 -10.01 3.69 -4.86
C ASP A 5 -8.75 4.42 -4.37
N PHE A 6 -8.80 4.97 -3.16
CA PHE A 6 -7.61 5.45 -2.43
C PHE A 6 -6.98 4.38 -1.55
N LEU A 7 -7.82 3.45 -1.08
CA LEU A 7 -7.47 2.43 -0.10
C LEU A 7 -7.75 1.06 -0.69
N SER A 8 -6.98 0.06 -0.26
CA SER A 8 -7.19 -1.33 -0.66
C SER A 8 -7.97 -2.05 0.45
N PRO A 9 -9.28 -2.32 0.30
CA PRO A 9 -10.12 -2.75 1.43
C PRO A 9 -9.57 -3.96 2.19
N CYS A 10 -9.15 -5.01 1.47
CA CYS A 10 -8.59 -6.20 2.09
C CYS A 10 -7.25 -5.93 2.80
N LEU A 11 -6.45 -4.97 2.30
CA LEU A 11 -5.20 -4.61 2.97
C LEU A 11 -5.49 -3.75 4.21
N GLU A 12 -6.42 -2.80 4.14
CA GLU A 12 -6.79 -2.03 5.34
C GLU A 12 -7.33 -2.95 6.46
N GLU A 13 -8.12 -3.97 6.09
CA GLU A 13 -8.54 -5.01 7.05
C GLU A 13 -7.32 -5.75 7.61
N ALA A 14 -6.40 -6.21 6.76
CA ALA A 14 -5.18 -6.87 7.22
C ALA A 14 -4.32 -5.97 8.13
N ASP A 15 -4.22 -4.66 7.86
CA ASP A 15 -3.47 -3.73 8.70
C ASP A 15 -4.11 -3.61 10.09
N ILE A 16 -5.43 -3.45 10.17
CA ILE A 16 -6.18 -3.40 11.42
C ILE A 16 -5.96 -4.70 12.20
N MET A 17 -6.13 -5.85 11.54
CA MET A 17 -5.98 -7.15 12.18
C MET A 17 -4.55 -7.39 12.68
N SER A 18 -3.54 -6.91 11.96
CA SER A 18 -2.12 -6.98 12.38
C SER A 18 -1.81 -6.23 13.68
N ARG A 19 -2.62 -5.21 13.99
CA ARG A 19 -2.47 -4.36 15.19
C ARG A 19 -3.18 -4.94 16.41
N VAL A 20 -4.30 -5.63 16.21
CA VAL A 20 -5.13 -6.16 17.30
C VAL A 20 -4.79 -7.62 17.66
N MET A 21 -4.24 -8.38 16.71
CA MET A 21 -3.82 -9.77 16.93
C MET A 21 -2.34 -9.86 17.34
N ASP A 22 -2.02 -10.90 18.11
CA ASP A 22 -0.62 -11.28 18.32
C ASP A 22 0.00 -11.81 17.01
N GLU A 23 1.32 -11.98 17.00
CA GLU A 23 2.04 -12.37 15.79
C GLU A 23 1.59 -13.73 15.24
N LYS A 24 1.42 -14.74 16.11
CA LYS A 24 1.07 -16.09 15.67
C LYS A 24 -0.37 -16.13 15.17
N GLU A 25 -1.29 -15.51 15.90
CA GLU A 25 -2.69 -15.42 15.51
C GLU A 25 -2.84 -14.70 14.16
N PHE A 26 -2.13 -13.59 13.97
CA PHE A 26 -2.15 -12.86 12.70
C PHE A 26 -1.60 -13.68 11.55
N GLN A 27 -0.51 -14.44 11.74
CA GLN A 27 0.03 -15.31 10.69
C GLN A 27 -0.98 -16.36 10.24
N ASP A 28 -1.63 -17.04 11.19
CA ASP A 28 -2.64 -18.07 10.94
C ASP A 28 -3.90 -17.46 10.29
N TRP A 29 -4.30 -16.26 10.70
CA TRP A 29 -5.45 -15.54 10.13
C TRP A 29 -5.16 -15.02 8.72
N PHE A 30 -4.03 -14.34 8.50
CA PHE A 30 -3.67 -13.73 7.22
C PHE A 30 -3.55 -14.78 6.11
N ALA A 31 -2.99 -15.95 6.42
CA ALA A 31 -2.89 -17.06 5.47
C ALA A 31 -4.26 -17.58 4.98
N LYS A 32 -5.32 -17.44 5.79
CA LYS A 32 -6.69 -17.83 5.44
C LYS A 32 -7.46 -16.70 4.78
N PHE A 33 -7.27 -15.48 5.28
CA PHE A 33 -7.99 -14.29 4.82
C PHE A 33 -7.54 -13.84 3.43
N LEU A 34 -6.23 -13.76 3.21
CA LEU A 34 -5.63 -13.32 1.94
C LEU A 34 -4.58 -14.35 1.47
N PRO A 35 -5.02 -15.55 1.03
CA PRO A 35 -4.11 -16.64 0.66
C PRO A 35 -3.23 -16.30 -0.54
N THR A 36 -3.68 -15.38 -1.40
CA THR A 36 -2.98 -14.92 -2.61
C THR A 36 -2.86 -13.40 -2.60
N TRP A 37 -1.65 -12.88 -2.51
CA TRP A 37 -1.37 -11.44 -2.45
C TRP A 37 -0.26 -11.00 -3.41
N GLN A 38 0.50 -11.94 -3.96
CA GLN A 38 1.61 -11.73 -4.88
C GLN A 38 1.18 -11.10 -6.22
N GLY A 39 -0.09 -11.24 -6.60
CA GLY A 39 -0.64 -10.68 -7.84
C GLY A 39 -1.06 -9.21 -7.74
N MET A 40 -0.88 -8.55 -6.59
CA MET A 40 -1.24 -7.14 -6.42
C MET A 40 -0.21 -6.22 -7.08
N LEU A 41 -0.28 -6.11 -8.41
CA LEU A 41 0.58 -5.19 -9.16
C LEU A 41 0.25 -3.72 -8.87
N PRO A 42 1.22 -2.79 -9.04
CA PRO A 42 0.96 -1.37 -8.99
C PRO A 42 -0.19 -0.94 -9.91
N ALA A 43 -1.03 -0.06 -9.40
CA ALA A 43 -2.12 0.51 -10.18
C ALA A 43 -1.57 1.51 -11.21
N GLU A 44 -2.22 1.56 -12.36
CA GLU A 44 -1.88 2.40 -13.50
C GLU A 44 -2.90 3.54 -13.64
N VAL A 45 -2.41 4.78 -13.72
CA VAL A 45 -3.24 5.95 -14.02
C VAL A 45 -3.23 6.15 -15.54
N SER A 46 -4.31 5.74 -16.22
CA SER A 46 -4.37 5.78 -17.69
C SER A 46 -4.62 7.18 -18.26
N ASP A 47 -5.32 8.04 -17.51
CA ASP A 47 -5.56 9.44 -17.85
C ASP A 47 -5.38 10.27 -16.58
N ARG A 48 -4.38 11.16 -16.60
CA ARG A 48 -4.03 12.01 -15.45
C ARG A 48 -4.85 13.28 -15.37
N THR A 49 -5.54 13.65 -16.45
CA THR A 49 -6.47 14.79 -16.43
C THR A 49 -7.79 14.46 -15.74
N ASP A 50 -8.07 13.15 -15.56
CA ASP A 50 -9.17 12.67 -14.72
C ASP A 50 -8.75 12.67 -13.24
N GLY A 51 -9.25 13.66 -12.51
CA GLY A 51 -9.03 13.79 -11.07
C GLY A 51 -9.51 12.60 -10.21
N LYS A 52 -10.28 11.65 -10.75
CA LYS A 52 -10.61 10.40 -10.06
C LYS A 52 -9.56 9.32 -10.28
N LEU A 53 -8.98 9.24 -11.47
CA LEU A 53 -8.00 8.21 -11.79
C LEU A 53 -6.67 8.45 -11.06
N VAL A 54 -6.32 9.71 -10.77
CA VAL A 54 -5.16 10.05 -9.94
C VAL A 54 -5.25 9.48 -8.51
N HIS A 55 -6.43 9.06 -8.04
CA HIS A 55 -6.56 8.34 -6.76
C HIS A 55 -5.76 7.03 -6.75
N LEU A 56 -5.50 6.43 -7.92
CA LEU A 56 -4.72 5.19 -8.02
C LEU A 56 -3.25 5.38 -7.61
N ASP A 57 -2.72 6.61 -7.67
CA ASP A 57 -1.42 6.92 -7.05
C ASP A 57 -1.50 6.84 -5.53
N GLY A 58 -2.60 7.33 -4.94
CA GLY A 58 -2.93 7.15 -3.53
C GLY A 58 -3.06 5.68 -3.13
N LEU A 59 -3.74 4.89 -3.97
CA LEU A 59 -3.87 3.43 -3.77
C LEU A 59 -2.53 2.73 -3.73
N ASN A 60 -1.58 3.11 -4.61
CA ASN A 60 -0.24 2.55 -4.57
C ASN A 60 0.45 2.85 -3.23
N PHE A 61 0.39 4.09 -2.75
CA PHE A 61 0.95 4.42 -1.45
C PHE A 61 0.25 3.72 -0.28
N SER A 62 -1.08 3.62 -0.28
CA SER A 62 -1.83 2.90 0.76
C SER A 62 -1.45 1.41 0.79
N ARG A 63 -1.32 0.78 -0.38
CA ARG A 63 -0.84 -0.61 -0.50
C ARG A 63 0.58 -0.74 0.04
N ALA A 64 1.49 0.16 -0.36
CA ALA A 64 2.86 0.15 0.14
C ALA A 64 2.92 0.29 1.67
N TRP A 65 2.16 1.24 2.23
CA TRP A 65 2.04 1.43 3.67
C TRP A 65 1.64 0.14 4.37
N VAL A 66 0.51 -0.46 3.97
CA VAL A 66 0.03 -1.68 4.62
C VAL A 66 1.03 -2.83 4.45
N LEU A 67 1.57 -3.03 3.26
CA LEU A 67 2.51 -4.12 2.98
C LEU A 67 3.77 -4.01 3.87
N TYR A 68 4.31 -2.81 4.08
CA TYR A 68 5.39 -2.59 5.06
C TYR A 68 4.94 -2.86 6.50
N SER A 69 3.73 -2.45 6.87
CA SER A 69 3.17 -2.65 8.21
C SER A 69 3.04 -4.14 8.55
N ILE A 70 2.39 -4.93 7.69
CA ILE A 70 2.12 -6.35 7.94
C ILE A 70 3.37 -7.23 7.80
N ALA A 71 4.39 -6.79 7.06
CA ALA A 71 5.67 -7.51 6.96
C ALA A 71 6.33 -7.71 8.33
N ARG A 72 6.09 -6.80 9.29
CA ARG A 72 6.59 -6.91 10.67
C ARG A 72 5.96 -8.06 11.46
N LYS A 73 4.77 -8.50 11.08
CA LYS A 73 4.04 -9.63 11.69
C LYS A 73 4.19 -10.93 10.89
N LEU A 74 4.85 -10.86 9.72
CA LEU A 74 5.03 -11.97 8.80
C LEU A 74 6.53 -12.15 8.48
N PRO A 75 7.39 -12.48 9.46
CA PRO A 75 8.84 -12.53 9.27
C PRO A 75 9.28 -13.45 8.11
N GLY A 76 8.61 -14.59 7.92
CA GLY A 76 8.89 -15.51 6.80
C GLY A 76 8.50 -14.99 5.41
N LYS A 77 7.84 -13.84 5.32
CA LYS A 77 7.42 -13.18 4.07
C LYS A 77 7.94 -11.73 3.98
N LYS A 78 8.79 -11.30 4.91
CA LYS A 78 9.20 -9.90 5.06
C LYS A 78 9.81 -9.36 3.78
N GLU A 79 10.74 -10.08 3.15
CA GLU A 79 11.45 -9.65 1.95
C GLU A 79 10.52 -9.54 0.72
N GLU A 80 9.58 -10.46 0.57
CA GLU A 80 8.64 -10.48 -0.54
C GLU A 80 7.63 -9.33 -0.43
N LEU A 81 7.05 -9.14 0.77
CA LEU A 81 6.15 -8.02 1.07
C LEU A 81 6.85 -6.66 0.92
N SER A 82 8.07 -6.54 1.42
CA SER A 82 8.87 -5.30 1.32
C SER A 82 9.17 -4.94 -0.14
N ARG A 83 9.46 -5.94 -0.97
CA ARG A 83 9.74 -5.75 -2.40
C ARG A 83 8.48 -5.31 -3.14
N LEU A 84 7.34 -5.94 -2.85
CA LEU A 84 6.06 -5.55 -3.45
C LEU A 84 5.66 -4.13 -3.04
N ALA A 85 5.83 -3.79 -1.75
CA ALA A 85 5.61 -2.43 -1.26
C ALA A 85 6.51 -1.40 -1.97
N ALA A 86 7.79 -1.73 -2.18
CA ALA A 86 8.71 -0.86 -2.90
C ALA A 86 8.32 -0.65 -4.37
N GLN A 87 7.73 -1.65 -5.04
CA GLN A 87 7.22 -1.50 -6.41
C GLN A 87 6.06 -0.51 -6.46
N HIS A 88 5.11 -0.60 -5.52
CA HIS A 88 4.02 0.36 -5.40
C HIS A 88 4.54 1.78 -5.10
N MET A 89 5.48 1.91 -4.15
CA MET A 89 6.10 3.20 -3.83
C MET A 89 6.77 3.81 -5.07
N ALA A 90 7.61 3.04 -5.77
CA ALA A 90 8.34 3.51 -6.94
C ALA A 90 7.41 3.95 -8.08
N LYS A 91 6.24 3.32 -8.22
CA LYS A 91 5.27 3.66 -9.26
C LYS A 91 4.74 5.09 -9.12
N SER A 92 4.43 5.52 -7.89
CA SER A 92 3.70 6.75 -7.64
C SER A 92 4.53 7.86 -6.99
N LEU A 93 5.73 7.56 -6.47
CA LEU A 93 6.60 8.56 -5.85
C LEU A 93 6.92 9.77 -6.74
N PRO A 94 7.19 9.63 -8.05
CA PRO A 94 7.42 10.79 -8.92
C PRO A 94 6.22 11.74 -9.04
N GLN A 95 5.01 11.29 -8.67
CA GLN A 95 3.76 12.03 -8.87
C GLN A 95 3.48 13.05 -7.76
N ILE A 96 4.20 12.97 -6.63
CA ILE A 96 4.08 13.93 -5.53
C ILE A 96 4.64 15.32 -5.89
N THR A 97 5.41 15.41 -6.99
CA THR A 97 6.00 16.64 -7.54
C THR A 97 5.75 16.77 -9.05
N SER A 98 4.57 16.35 -9.51
CA SER A 98 4.21 16.32 -10.95
C SER A 98 3.86 17.70 -11.56
N GLY A 99 3.64 18.72 -10.75
CA GLY A 99 3.08 20.02 -11.08
C GLY A 99 1.55 20.05 -11.19
N ASP A 100 0.87 18.91 -11.01
CA ASP A 100 -0.59 18.80 -11.12
C ASP A 100 -1.27 18.82 -9.74
N TYR A 101 -2.02 19.89 -9.50
CA TYR A 101 -2.78 20.05 -8.25
C TYR A 101 -3.66 18.85 -7.94
N ALA A 102 -4.24 18.16 -8.92
CA ALA A 102 -5.18 17.06 -8.69
C ALA A 102 -4.59 15.93 -7.82
N GLY A 103 -3.27 15.71 -7.88
CA GLY A 103 -2.55 14.76 -7.03
C GLY A 103 -1.67 15.43 -5.96
N GLU A 104 -0.93 16.47 -6.31
CA GLU A 104 0.16 17.00 -5.48
C GLU A 104 -0.27 17.47 -4.10
N HIS A 105 -1.48 18.02 -3.96
CA HIS A 105 -1.91 18.61 -2.70
C HIS A 105 -2.17 17.59 -1.58
N TRP A 106 -2.23 16.28 -1.88
CA TRP A 106 -2.54 15.23 -0.91
C TRP A 106 -1.67 13.98 -1.03
N LEU A 107 -1.09 13.67 -2.19
CA LEU A 107 -0.29 12.45 -2.39
C LEU A 107 0.91 12.37 -1.44
N ALA A 108 1.52 13.50 -1.10
CA ALA A 108 2.64 13.57 -0.17
C ALA A 108 2.28 13.03 1.23
N SER A 109 1.03 13.19 1.68
CA SER A 109 0.57 12.65 2.96
C SER A 109 0.57 11.12 2.96
N PHE A 110 0.09 10.49 1.88
CA PHE A 110 0.08 9.04 1.74
C PHE A 110 1.50 8.48 1.59
N ALA A 111 2.35 9.15 0.81
CA ALA A 111 3.77 8.78 0.68
C ALA A 111 4.49 8.81 2.03
N LEU A 112 4.22 9.84 2.87
CA LEU A 112 4.78 9.93 4.21
C LEU A 112 4.36 8.76 5.10
N TYR A 113 3.07 8.38 5.12
CA TYR A 113 2.62 7.20 5.87
C TYR A 113 3.34 5.92 5.43
N ALA A 114 3.50 5.71 4.13
CA ALA A 114 4.20 4.55 3.59
C ALA A 114 5.69 4.55 3.95
N LEU A 115 6.36 5.71 3.89
CA LEU A 115 7.76 5.85 4.31
C LEU A 115 7.95 5.62 5.81
N SER A 116 7.08 6.16 6.66
CA SER A 116 7.11 5.92 8.11
C SER A 116 6.85 4.45 8.46
N ALA A 117 6.01 3.75 7.69
CA ALA A 117 5.80 2.32 7.87
C ALA A 117 7.02 1.49 7.46
N LYS A 118 7.67 1.87 6.35
CA LYS A 118 8.93 1.27 5.91
C LYS A 118 10.01 1.41 6.98
N GLU A 119 10.19 2.61 7.52
CA GLU A 119 11.17 2.90 8.57
C GLU A 119 10.95 2.04 9.83
N LYS A 120 9.69 1.84 10.25
CA LYS A 120 9.36 0.99 11.42
C LYS A 120 9.53 -0.51 11.18
N MET A 121 9.64 -0.91 9.92
CA MET A 121 9.78 -2.30 9.50
C MET A 121 11.26 -2.70 9.38
N GLU A 122 12.12 -1.76 8.99
CA GLU A 122 13.59 -1.90 9.03
C GLU A 122 14.09 -2.09 10.47
#